data_AF-A0A7X7LE07-F1
#
_entry.id   AF-A0A7X7LE07-F1
#
_cell.length_a   1.000
_cell.length_b   1.000
_cell.length_c   1.000
_cell.angle_alpha   90.00
_cell.angle_beta   90.00
_cell.angle_gamma   90.00
#
_symmetry.space_group_name_H-M   'P 1'
#
loop_
_entity.id
_entity.type
_entity.pdbx_description
1 polymer ?
#
loop_
_entity_poly.entity_id
_entity_poly.type
_entity_poly.pdbx_seq_one_letter_code
_entity_poly.pdbx_strand_id
1 'polypeptide(L)'
;AILVPLFFAVIGLKIDFLEHFDPLLLGFMLVVGIVGRYAGAWLGVTLSKQPRSIRVPVSIGHLPGGEMQIVIGILALEYEVITPPVFVAIVTSAVLTCIIIGPLMRWALNREKKGSIARFLPVSIPFIELDDNDSTNAISTLCVAAAHHEPSLDAETVWRAVLAREADKTTAIENGVAVPHARLDQLEKPVMIFGRSAAGIEWNSPDGRPAQFVFLVLTPEEGADLQLNIFRALCIGMSQESVRRALLRASPTDEITSLLQQAIVRAESR
;
A
#
# COMPACT_ATOMS: atom_id res chain seq x y z
N ALA A 1 -3.67 4.27 32.49
CA ALA A 1 -2.49 5.01 31.99
C ALA A 1 -1.50 5.45 33.08
N ILE A 2 -1.90 5.59 34.36
CA ILE A 2 -1.01 6.10 35.43
C ILE A 2 0.05 5.06 35.90
N LEU A 3 -0.28 3.77 35.85
CA LEU A 3 0.57 2.70 36.39
C LEU A 3 1.89 2.53 35.63
N VAL A 4 1.91 2.71 34.31
CA VAL A 4 3.10 2.50 33.48
C VAL A 4 4.18 3.57 33.75
N PRO A 5 3.89 4.89 33.70
CA PRO A 5 4.87 5.91 34.09
C PRO A 5 5.35 5.77 35.54
N LEU A 6 4.46 5.39 36.46
CA LEU A 6 4.81 5.17 37.86
C LEU A 6 5.78 3.99 38.02
N PHE A 7 5.52 2.88 37.32
CA PHE A 7 6.40 1.71 37.29
C PHE A 7 7.81 2.08 36.81
N PHE A 8 7.92 2.79 35.69
CA PHE A 8 9.21 3.26 35.16
C PHE A 8 9.93 4.25 36.09
N ALA A 9 9.20 5.15 36.75
CA ALA A 9 9.77 6.07 37.72
C ALA A 9 10.33 5.35 38.95
N VAL A 10 9.61 4.35 39.48
CA VAL A 10 10.06 3.55 40.63
C VAL A 10 11.32 2.76 40.29
N ILE A 11 11.40 2.17 39.09
CA ILE A 11 12.60 1.44 38.66
C ILE A 11 13.79 2.37 38.52
N GLY A 12 13.60 3.53 37.88
CA GLY A 12 14.66 4.53 37.71
C GLY A 12 15.20 5.09 39.03
N LEU A 13 14.42 5.04 40.11
CA LEU A 13 14.86 5.43 41.45
C LEU A 13 15.61 4.33 42.20
N LYS A 14 15.38 3.05 41.86
CA LYS A 14 15.97 1.90 42.57
C LYS A 14 17.34 1.49 42.03
N ILE A 15 17.68 1.89 40.81
CA ILE A 15 18.88 1.40 40.10
C ILE A 15 19.66 2.57 39.53
N ASP A 16 20.95 2.63 39.85
CA ASP A 16 21.87 3.56 39.22
C ASP A 16 22.29 3.03 37.84
N PHE A 17 21.72 3.63 36.79
CA PHE A 17 22.01 3.26 35.42
C PHE A 17 23.43 3.66 34.99
N LEU A 18 24.00 4.72 35.55
CA LEU A 18 25.30 5.23 35.15
C LEU A 18 26.42 4.38 35.77
N GLU A 19 26.26 3.97 37.02
CA GLU A 19 27.22 3.10 37.71
C GLU A 19 27.30 1.71 37.06
N HIS A 20 26.16 1.15 36.67
CA HIS A 20 26.07 -0.21 36.12
C HIS A 20 26.07 -0.27 34.58
N PHE A 21 26.39 0.83 33.91
CA PHE A 21 26.45 0.86 32.45
C PHE A 21 27.67 0.11 31.91
N ASP A 22 27.43 -0.98 31.19
CA ASP A 22 28.46 -1.73 30.46
C ASP A 22 28.16 -1.71 28.95
N PRO A 23 28.96 -0.99 28.13
CA PRO A 23 28.75 -0.92 26.68
C PRO A 23 28.87 -2.26 25.97
N LEU A 24 29.76 -3.16 26.44
CA LEU A 24 29.98 -4.46 25.82
C LEU A 24 28.78 -5.37 26.04
N LEU A 25 28.28 -5.40 27.28
CA LEU A 25 27.10 -6.17 27.64
C LEU A 25 25.84 -5.64 26.95
N LEU A 26 25.69 -4.31 26.86
CA LEU A 26 24.62 -3.68 26.09
C LEU A 26 24.68 -4.07 24.61
N GLY A 27 25.86 -3.98 23.99
CA GLY A 27 26.06 -4.37 22.59
C GLY A 27 25.69 -5.83 22.34
N PHE A 28 26.12 -6.73 23.23
CA PHE A 28 25.77 -8.15 23.18
C PHE A 28 24.26 -8.37 23.29
N MET A 29 23.60 -7.78 24.29
CA MET A 29 22.14 -7.91 24.49
C MET A 29 21.34 -7.35 23.31
N LEU A 30 21.78 -6.24 22.73
CA LEU A 30 21.18 -5.67 21.53
C LEU A 30 21.27 -6.63 20.34
N VAL A 31 22.46 -7.17 20.06
CA VAL A 31 22.66 -8.08 18.92
C VAL A 31 21.82 -9.35 19.10
N VAL A 32 21.90 -10.00 20.26
CA VAL A 32 21.14 -11.22 20.54
C VAL A 32 19.63 -10.96 20.47
N GLY A 33 19.16 -9.86 21.07
CA GLY A 33 17.75 -9.49 21.06
C GLY A 33 17.22 -9.19 19.66
N ILE A 34 17.96 -8.40 18.87
CA ILE A 34 17.57 -8.04 17.51
C ILE A 34 17.59 -9.25 16.59
N VAL A 35 18.70 -9.99 16.55
CA VAL A 35 18.86 -11.15 15.65
C VAL A 35 17.86 -12.23 16.01
N GLY A 36 17.72 -12.57 17.29
CA GLY A 36 16.81 -13.62 17.76
C GLY A 36 15.36 -13.30 17.42
N ARG A 37 14.89 -12.08 17.73
CA ARG A 37 13.50 -11.68 17.44
C ARG A 37 13.23 -11.55 15.95
N TYR A 38 14.16 -10.94 15.20
CA TYR A 38 14.02 -10.82 13.76
C TYR A 38 13.98 -12.20 13.10
N ALA A 39 14.90 -13.12 13.45
CA ALA A 39 14.93 -14.46 12.89
C ALA A 39 13.68 -15.28 13.27
N GLY A 40 13.23 -15.20 14.53
CA GLY A 40 12.01 -15.87 14.98
C GLY A 40 10.76 -15.39 14.24
N ALA A 41 10.60 -14.07 14.09
CA ALA A 41 9.50 -13.50 13.33
C ALA A 41 9.60 -13.85 11.83
N TRP A 42 10.80 -13.79 11.25
CA TRP A 42 11.04 -14.15 9.84
C TRP A 42 10.68 -15.62 9.56
N LEU A 43 11.07 -16.52 10.46
CA LEU A 43 10.68 -17.94 10.41
C LEU A 43 9.17 -18.10 10.54
N GLY A 44 8.54 -17.43 11.50
CA GLY A 44 7.08 -17.47 11.70
C GLY A 44 6.29 -17.02 10.47
N VAL A 45 6.70 -15.93 9.83
CA VAL A 45 6.07 -15.45 8.58
C VAL A 45 6.29 -16.45 7.44
N THR A 46 7.48 -17.05 7.36
CA THR A 46 7.81 -18.03 6.32
C THR A 46 7.00 -19.31 6.49
N LEU A 47 6.83 -19.79 7.72
CA LEU A 47 6.05 -20.99 8.03
C LEU A 47 4.54 -20.79 7.83
N SER A 48 4.04 -19.57 8.06
CA SER A 48 2.63 -19.22 7.85
C SER A 48 2.27 -18.91 6.38
N LYS A 49 3.19 -19.14 5.43
CA LYS A 49 3.00 -18.96 3.97
C LYS A 49 2.50 -17.55 3.58
N GLN A 50 2.85 -16.55 4.38
CA GLN A 50 2.47 -15.18 4.08
C GLN A 50 3.26 -14.62 2.88
N PRO A 51 2.74 -13.59 2.19
CA PRO A 51 3.44 -12.92 1.10
C PRO A 51 4.85 -12.48 1.48
N ARG A 52 5.80 -12.56 0.53
CA ARG A 52 7.19 -12.17 0.78
C ARG A 52 7.33 -10.68 1.12
N SER A 53 6.39 -9.88 0.66
CA SER A 53 6.30 -8.44 0.91
C SER A 53 6.24 -8.09 2.39
N ILE A 54 5.39 -8.80 3.14
CA ILE A 54 5.16 -8.50 4.55
C ILE A 54 6.25 -9.03 5.49
N ARG A 55 7.18 -9.84 4.97
CA ARG A 55 8.18 -10.54 5.79
C ARG A 55 9.11 -9.60 6.55
N VAL A 56 9.69 -8.62 5.86
CA VAL A 56 10.62 -7.66 6.48
C VAL A 56 9.88 -6.70 7.43
N PRO A 57 8.73 -6.10 7.04
CA PRO A 57 7.93 -5.28 7.96
C PRO A 57 7.52 -6.02 9.24
N VAL A 58 7.00 -7.24 9.13
CA VAL A 58 6.59 -8.03 10.31
C VAL A 58 7.78 -8.37 11.18
N SER A 59 8.92 -8.76 10.59
CA SER A 59 10.13 -9.09 11.36
C SER A 59 10.70 -7.88 12.11
N ILE A 60 10.70 -6.70 11.50
CA ILE A 60 11.10 -5.44 12.15
C ILE A 60 10.10 -5.03 13.22
N GLY A 61 8.80 -5.24 12.98
CA GLY A 61 7.72 -4.95 13.92
C GLY A 61 7.82 -5.70 15.25
N HIS A 62 8.53 -6.85 15.26
CA HIS A 62 8.73 -7.68 16.44
C HIS A 62 10.05 -7.42 17.19
N LEU A 63 10.88 -6.49 16.72
CA LEU A 63 12.09 -6.08 17.43
C LEU A 63 11.83 -5.49 18.83
N PRO A 64 10.79 -4.66 19.06
CA PRO A 64 10.58 -4.02 20.35
C PRO A 64 10.41 -5.03 21.49
N GLY A 65 11.23 -4.85 22.52
CA GLY A 65 11.15 -5.53 23.80
C GLY A 65 9.89 -5.25 24.58
N GLY A 66 9.54 -3.96 24.61
CA GLY A 66 8.41 -3.43 25.35
C GLY A 66 8.51 -3.66 26.86
N GLU A 67 7.35 -3.54 27.50
CA GLU A 67 7.16 -3.68 28.94
C GLU A 67 7.53 -5.07 29.47
N MET A 68 7.16 -6.14 28.75
CA MET A 68 7.36 -7.52 29.20
C MET A 68 8.83 -7.87 29.43
N GLN A 69 9.74 -7.35 28.60
CA GLN A 69 11.18 -7.58 28.77
C GLN A 69 11.70 -6.94 30.07
N ILE A 70 11.14 -5.81 30.47
CA ILE A 70 11.54 -5.07 31.66
C ILE A 70 10.94 -5.71 32.90
N VAL A 71 9.67 -6.12 32.86
CA VAL A 71 9.00 -6.85 33.95
C VAL A 71 9.75 -8.15 34.27
N ILE A 72 10.06 -8.96 33.27
CA ILE A 72 10.83 -10.21 33.47
C ILE A 72 12.24 -9.89 33.97
N GLY A 73 12.88 -8.83 33.46
CA GLY A 73 14.18 -8.38 33.93
C GLY A 73 14.20 -8.01 35.42
N ILE A 74 13.17 -7.31 35.91
CA ILE A 74 13.08 -6.93 37.33
C ILE A 74 12.92 -8.15 38.20
N LEU A 75 12.02 -9.07 37.82
CA LEU A 75 11.83 -10.31 38.55
C LEU A 75 13.14 -11.11 38.60
N ALA A 76 13.85 -11.22 37.48
CA ALA A 76 15.13 -11.90 37.43
C ALA A 76 16.19 -11.23 38.31
N LEU A 77 16.20 -9.89 38.42
CA LEU A 77 17.09 -9.16 39.31
C LEU A 77 16.72 -9.37 40.79
N GLU A 78 15.42 -9.37 41.10
CA GLU A 78 14.89 -9.58 42.47
C GLU A 78 15.16 -11.00 42.98
N TYR A 79 15.09 -11.99 42.09
CA TYR A 79 15.49 -13.38 42.40
C TYR A 79 17.00 -13.63 42.25
N GLU A 80 17.82 -12.58 42.06
CA GLU A 80 19.27 -12.67 41.90
C GLU A 80 19.73 -13.59 40.76
N VAL A 81 18.86 -13.83 39.77
CA VAL A 81 19.14 -14.62 38.56
C VAL A 81 20.05 -13.84 37.60
N ILE A 82 19.93 -12.51 37.61
CA ILE A 82 20.78 -11.60 36.82
C ILE A 82 21.39 -10.51 37.70
N THR A 83 22.50 -9.94 37.25
CA THR A 83 23.17 -8.85 37.96
C THR A 83 22.64 -7.47 37.53
N PRO A 84 22.87 -6.40 38.33
CA PRO A 84 22.44 -5.05 37.96
C PRO A 84 22.96 -4.58 36.58
N PRO A 85 24.21 -4.84 36.16
CA PRO A 85 24.67 -4.50 34.80
C PRO A 85 23.88 -5.21 33.70
N VAL A 86 23.52 -6.49 33.89
CA VAL A 86 22.68 -7.24 32.94
C VAL A 86 21.30 -6.62 32.85
N PHE A 87 20.70 -6.24 33.99
CA PHE A 87 19.42 -5.57 34.00
C PHE A 87 19.46 -4.22 33.26
N VAL A 88 20.47 -3.39 33.53
CA VAL A 88 20.67 -2.10 32.85
C VAL A 88 20.83 -2.29 31.34
N ALA A 89 21.59 -3.30 30.91
CA ALA A 89 21.73 -3.66 29.50
C ALA A 89 20.38 -4.08 28.87
N ILE A 90 19.57 -4.90 29.57
CA ILE A 90 18.24 -5.33 29.12
C ILE A 90 17.32 -4.12 28.92
N VAL A 91 17.19 -3.25 29.94
CA VAL A 91 16.30 -2.08 29.88
C VAL A 91 16.75 -1.10 28.79
N THR A 92 18.05 -0.80 28.73
CA THR A 92 18.61 0.11 27.71
C THR A 92 18.40 -0.45 26.31
N SER A 93 18.60 -1.77 26.11
CA SER A 93 18.34 -2.41 24.82
C SER A 93 16.86 -2.34 24.41
N ALA A 94 15.93 -2.51 25.36
CA ALA A 94 14.50 -2.41 25.10
C ALA A 94 14.10 -1.00 24.66
N VAL A 95 14.64 0.04 25.31
CA VAL A 95 14.40 1.44 24.92
C VAL A 95 14.99 1.74 23.55
N LEU A 96 16.24 1.33 23.28
CA LEU A 96 16.90 1.55 22.00
C LEU A 96 16.16 0.88 20.85
N THR A 97 15.75 -0.38 21.00
CA THR A 97 14.99 -1.11 19.96
C THR A 97 13.64 -0.44 19.67
N CYS A 98 12.96 0.12 20.68
CA CYS A 98 11.74 0.91 20.51
C CYS A 98 11.96 2.24 19.77
N ILE A 99 13.14 2.86 19.87
CA ILE A 99 13.45 4.09 19.12
C ILE A 99 13.81 3.75 17.66
N ILE A 100 14.60 2.69 17.46
CA ILE A 100 15.11 2.30 16.14
C ILE A 100 13.98 1.74 15.24
N ILE A 101 12.92 1.14 15.80
CA ILE A 101 11.82 0.59 15.02
C ILE A 101 11.16 1.63 14.09
N GLY A 102 11.01 2.89 14.51
CA GLY A 102 10.33 3.90 13.70
C GLY A 102 11.02 4.12 12.34
N PRO A 103 12.31 4.52 12.33
CA PRO A 103 13.10 4.62 11.11
C PRO A 103 13.19 3.31 10.32
N LEU A 104 13.39 2.16 10.99
CA LEU A 104 13.47 0.85 10.32
C LEU A 104 12.15 0.45 9.65
N MET A 105 11.02 0.69 10.30
CA MET A 105 9.69 0.41 9.77
C MET A 105 9.39 1.30 8.57
N ARG A 106 9.73 2.60 8.66
CA ARG A 106 9.62 3.52 7.52
C ARG A 106 10.47 3.03 6.34
N TRP A 107 11.69 2.59 6.59
CA TRP A 107 12.56 2.01 5.57
C TRP A 107 11.95 0.74 4.96
N ALA A 108 11.43 -0.17 5.80
CA ALA A 108 10.83 -1.43 5.37
C ALA A 108 9.62 -1.23 4.47
N LEU A 109 8.71 -0.32 4.86
CA LEU A 109 7.51 0.00 4.09
C LEU A 109 7.83 0.76 2.80
N ASN A 110 8.88 1.58 2.78
CA ASN A 110 9.29 2.28 1.56
C ASN A 110 10.08 1.38 0.60
N ARG A 111 10.60 0.23 1.06
CA ARG A 111 11.26 -0.76 0.20
C ARG A 111 10.26 -1.45 -0.74
N GLU A 112 9.03 -1.64 -0.28
CA GLU A 112 7.89 -2.18 -1.05
C GLU A 112 7.42 -1.24 -2.16
N LYS A 113 7.43 0.07 -1.90
CA LYS A 113 7.03 1.12 -2.87
C LYS A 113 7.93 1.20 -4.12
N LYS A 114 9.00 0.41 -4.21
CA LYS A 114 9.90 0.37 -5.38
C LYS A 114 9.35 -0.46 -6.55
N GLY A 115 8.15 -1.03 -6.46
CA GLY A 115 7.37 -1.33 -7.66
C GLY A 115 6.72 -0.05 -8.18
N SER A 116 7.44 0.73 -9.00
CA SER A 116 6.82 1.89 -9.68
C SER A 116 5.62 1.40 -10.50
N ILE A 117 4.45 2.01 -10.31
CA ILE A 117 3.24 1.85 -11.13
C ILE A 117 3.59 2.01 -12.60
N ALA A 118 4.61 2.81 -12.93
CA ALA A 118 5.11 2.95 -14.30
C ALA A 118 5.51 1.61 -14.95
N ARG A 119 5.93 0.59 -14.17
CA ARG A 119 6.21 -0.76 -14.69
C ARG A 119 4.93 -1.51 -15.07
N PHE A 120 3.82 -1.15 -14.46
CA PHE A 120 2.52 -1.79 -14.65
C PHE A 120 1.58 -0.97 -15.54
N LEU A 121 1.96 0.24 -15.93
CA LEU A 121 1.23 0.96 -16.97
C LEU A 121 1.41 0.24 -18.29
N PRO A 122 0.31 -0.02 -19.02
CA PRO A 122 0.43 -0.59 -20.35
C PRO A 122 1.18 0.39 -21.27
N VAL A 123 1.94 -0.18 -22.21
CA VAL A 123 2.77 0.58 -23.15
C VAL A 123 1.90 1.51 -24.01
N SER A 124 0.71 1.04 -24.37
CA SER A 124 -0.34 1.80 -25.03
C SER A 124 -1.60 1.75 -24.18
N ILE A 125 -2.30 2.88 -24.04
CA ILE A 125 -3.64 2.90 -23.43
C ILE A 125 -4.63 3.10 -24.58
N PRO A 126 -5.36 2.05 -25.01
CA PRO A 126 -6.39 2.19 -26.03
C PRO A 126 -7.40 3.25 -25.63
N PHE A 127 -7.78 4.06 -26.62
CA PHE A 127 -8.64 5.21 -26.47
C PHE A 127 -9.95 5.03 -27.26
N ILE A 128 -11.06 5.41 -26.66
CA ILE A 128 -12.40 5.37 -27.26
C ILE A 128 -13.15 6.67 -26.94
N GLU A 129 -13.83 7.24 -27.93
CA GLU A 129 -14.85 8.25 -27.69
C GLU A 129 -16.18 7.56 -27.34
N LEU A 130 -16.75 7.97 -26.21
CA LEU A 130 -17.99 7.44 -25.67
C LEU A 130 -19.12 8.43 -25.94
N ASP A 131 -20.06 8.01 -26.78
CA ASP A 131 -21.33 8.68 -27.07
C ASP A 131 -22.51 8.03 -26.31
N ASP A 132 -22.20 7.16 -25.34
CA ASP A 132 -23.17 6.43 -24.52
C ASP A 132 -23.92 7.38 -23.56
N ASN A 133 -25.19 7.06 -23.28
CA ASN A 133 -26.03 7.89 -22.40
C ASN A 133 -25.99 7.45 -20.93
N ASP A 134 -25.55 6.22 -20.65
CA ASP A 134 -25.53 5.63 -19.31
C ASP A 134 -24.27 4.80 -19.06
N SER A 135 -23.97 4.60 -17.77
CA SER A 135 -22.79 3.88 -17.32
C SER A 135 -22.73 2.43 -17.78
N THR A 136 -23.87 1.75 -17.93
CA THR A 136 -23.90 0.31 -18.28
C THR A 136 -23.46 0.09 -19.73
N ASN A 137 -23.96 0.92 -20.64
CA ASN A 137 -23.56 0.91 -22.04
C ASN A 137 -22.10 1.32 -22.22
N ALA A 138 -21.66 2.37 -21.51
CA ALA A 138 -20.26 2.78 -21.51
C ALA A 138 -19.29 1.69 -21.03
N ILE A 139 -19.65 0.96 -19.96
CA ILE A 139 -18.87 -0.19 -19.48
C ILE A 139 -18.82 -1.28 -20.57
N SER A 140 -19.94 -1.58 -21.23
CA SER A 140 -19.99 -2.57 -22.31
C SER A 140 -19.07 -2.21 -23.48
N THR A 141 -19.14 -0.96 -23.96
CA THR A 141 -18.26 -0.43 -25.03
C THR A 141 -16.79 -0.59 -24.67
N LEU A 142 -16.40 -0.26 -23.43
CA LEU A 142 -15.02 -0.42 -22.96
C LEU A 142 -14.60 -1.89 -22.83
N CYS A 143 -15.50 -2.79 -22.42
CA CYS A 143 -15.21 -4.22 -22.30
C CYS A 143 -14.99 -4.88 -23.68
N VAL A 144 -15.76 -4.48 -24.69
CA VAL A 144 -15.56 -4.93 -26.08
C VAL A 144 -14.17 -4.52 -26.57
N ALA A 145 -13.75 -3.28 -26.31
CA ALA A 145 -12.42 -2.83 -26.68
C ALA A 145 -11.29 -3.50 -25.88
N ALA A 146 -11.53 -3.80 -24.60
CA ALA A 146 -10.59 -4.57 -23.80
C ALA A 146 -10.34 -5.96 -24.40
N ALA A 147 -11.40 -6.68 -24.78
CA ALA A 147 -11.30 -7.99 -25.43
C ALA A 147 -10.63 -7.91 -26.83
N HIS A 148 -10.83 -6.80 -27.54
CA HIS A 148 -10.18 -6.59 -28.84
C HIS A 148 -8.67 -6.34 -28.71
N HIS A 149 -8.23 -5.75 -27.59
CA HIS A 149 -6.82 -5.45 -27.31
C HIS A 149 -6.10 -6.60 -26.61
N GLU A 150 -6.80 -7.35 -25.76
CA GLU A 150 -6.29 -8.49 -25.01
C GLU A 150 -7.14 -9.72 -25.35
N PRO A 151 -6.76 -10.52 -26.36
CA PRO A 151 -7.57 -11.63 -26.88
C PRO A 151 -7.84 -12.77 -25.88
N SER A 152 -7.14 -12.78 -24.75
CA SER A 152 -7.40 -13.71 -23.65
C SER A 152 -8.69 -13.38 -22.88
N LEU A 153 -9.27 -12.19 -23.09
CA LEU A 153 -10.48 -11.74 -22.42
C LEU A 153 -11.75 -12.02 -23.24
N ASP A 154 -12.79 -12.48 -22.56
CA ASP A 154 -14.17 -12.53 -23.09
C ASP A 154 -14.96 -11.29 -22.64
N ALA A 155 -15.44 -10.49 -23.59
CA ALA A 155 -16.08 -9.20 -23.31
C ALA A 155 -17.31 -9.33 -22.39
N GLU A 156 -18.12 -10.37 -22.56
CA GLU A 156 -19.32 -10.61 -21.75
C GLU A 156 -18.95 -10.98 -20.31
N THR A 157 -17.97 -11.86 -20.14
CA THR A 157 -17.47 -12.26 -18.81
C THR A 157 -16.89 -11.06 -18.06
N VAL A 158 -16.08 -10.24 -18.74
CA VAL A 158 -15.51 -9.01 -18.17
C VAL A 158 -16.61 -8.02 -17.80
N TRP A 159 -17.56 -7.78 -18.70
CA TRP A 159 -18.68 -6.86 -18.48
C TRP A 159 -19.48 -7.26 -17.24
N ARG A 160 -19.83 -8.55 -17.08
CA ARG A 160 -20.53 -9.05 -15.90
C ARG A 160 -19.74 -8.82 -14.61
N ALA A 161 -18.44 -9.10 -14.61
CA ALA A 161 -17.59 -8.91 -13.43
C ALA A 161 -17.51 -7.44 -13.02
N VAL A 162 -17.37 -6.53 -13.99
CA VAL A 162 -17.31 -5.09 -13.76
C VAL A 162 -18.67 -4.54 -13.30
N LEU A 163 -19.76 -4.96 -13.92
CA LEU A 163 -21.10 -4.51 -13.55
C LEU A 163 -21.51 -4.98 -12.15
N ALA A 164 -21.14 -6.21 -11.77
CA ALA A 164 -21.35 -6.71 -10.42
C ALA A 164 -20.64 -5.82 -9.38
N ARG A 165 -19.44 -5.32 -9.70
CA ARG A 165 -18.68 -4.42 -8.85
C ARG A 165 -19.30 -3.01 -8.78
N GLU A 166 -19.79 -2.50 -9.91
CA GLU A 166 -20.49 -1.21 -10.01
C GLU A 166 -21.81 -1.22 -9.21
N ALA A 167 -22.54 -2.33 -9.25
CA ALA A 167 -23.82 -2.48 -8.57
C ALA A 167 -23.72 -2.49 -7.04
N ASP A 168 -22.60 -2.95 -6.47
CA ASP A 168 -22.35 -2.85 -5.02
C ASP A 168 -22.19 -1.37 -4.60
N LYS A 169 -21.31 -0.65 -5.30
CA LYS A 169 -21.05 0.79 -5.10
C LYS A 169 -20.52 1.41 -6.38
N THR A 170 -21.01 2.63 -6.68
CA THR A 170 -20.51 3.44 -7.81
C THR A 170 -18.98 3.51 -7.82
N THR A 171 -18.42 3.41 -9.02
CA THR A 171 -16.98 3.63 -9.25
C THR A 171 -16.67 5.03 -9.75
N ALA A 172 -17.68 5.91 -9.78
CA ALA A 172 -17.49 7.32 -10.01
C ALA A 172 -16.75 7.98 -8.84
N ILE A 173 -15.91 8.94 -9.20
CA ILE A 173 -15.13 9.79 -8.31
C ILE A 173 -15.44 11.24 -8.69
N GLU A 174 -14.99 12.19 -7.88
CA GLU A 174 -15.09 13.61 -8.19
C GLU A 174 -14.35 13.99 -9.49
N ASN A 175 -14.72 15.17 -10.02
CA ASN A 175 -14.08 15.79 -11.19
C ASN A 175 -14.36 15.08 -12.53
N GLY A 176 -15.52 14.43 -12.65
CA GLY A 176 -16.00 13.81 -13.89
C GLY A 176 -15.20 12.57 -14.27
N VAL A 177 -14.75 11.80 -13.28
CA VAL A 177 -13.95 10.57 -13.49
C VAL A 177 -14.74 9.37 -13.00
N ALA A 178 -14.78 8.31 -13.79
CA ALA A 178 -15.26 7.00 -13.37
C ALA A 178 -14.16 5.94 -13.59
N VAL A 179 -14.05 4.97 -12.69
CA VAL A 179 -13.03 3.92 -12.76
C VAL A 179 -13.67 2.53 -12.60
N PRO A 180 -14.51 2.10 -13.56
CA PRO A 180 -15.07 0.75 -13.55
C PRO A 180 -13.94 -0.29 -13.57
N HIS A 181 -14.05 -1.32 -12.73
CA HIS A 181 -12.94 -2.25 -12.51
C HIS A 181 -13.38 -3.65 -12.10
N ALA A 182 -12.53 -4.62 -12.41
CA ALA A 182 -12.68 -6.01 -11.97
C ALA A 182 -11.32 -6.67 -11.77
N ARG A 183 -11.31 -7.72 -10.93
CA ARG A 183 -10.18 -8.65 -10.83
C ARG A 183 -10.50 -9.89 -11.63
N LEU A 184 -9.55 -10.37 -12.42
CA LEU A 184 -9.71 -11.51 -13.31
C LEU A 184 -8.56 -12.49 -13.07
N ASP A 185 -8.89 -13.77 -12.95
CA ASP A 185 -7.97 -14.89 -12.77
C ASP A 185 -7.07 -15.12 -14.00
N GLN A 186 -7.63 -14.90 -15.19
CA GLN A 186 -6.97 -15.14 -16.49
C GLN A 186 -5.94 -14.08 -16.88
N LEU A 187 -5.81 -12.99 -16.13
CA LEU A 187 -4.88 -11.91 -16.45
C LEU A 187 -3.51 -12.13 -15.81
N GLU A 188 -2.44 -12.04 -16.62
CA GLU A 188 -1.06 -11.99 -16.13
C GLU A 188 -0.61 -10.56 -15.80
N LYS A 189 -1.21 -9.56 -16.45
CA LYS A 189 -0.85 -8.14 -16.37
C LYS A 189 -2.12 -7.28 -16.34
N PRO A 190 -2.06 -6.08 -15.75
CA PRO A 190 -3.20 -5.18 -15.77
C PRO A 190 -3.51 -4.70 -17.19
N VAL A 191 -4.80 -4.55 -17.49
CA VAL A 191 -5.32 -3.96 -18.72
C VAL A 191 -6.02 -2.66 -18.35
N MET A 192 -5.78 -1.61 -19.13
CA MET A 192 -6.44 -0.31 -18.97
C MET A 192 -6.97 0.18 -20.32
N ILE A 193 -8.24 0.53 -20.36
CA ILE A 193 -8.88 1.20 -21.50
C ILE A 193 -9.37 2.56 -21.04
N PHE A 194 -9.11 3.59 -21.84
CA PHE A 194 -9.56 4.96 -21.55
C PHE A 194 -10.68 5.36 -22.50
N GLY A 195 -11.82 5.70 -21.92
CA GLY A 195 -12.95 6.30 -22.59
C GLY A 195 -13.07 7.78 -22.26
N ARG A 196 -13.39 8.60 -23.27
CA ARG A 196 -13.74 10.01 -23.08
C ARG A 196 -15.15 10.26 -23.59
N SER A 197 -15.96 10.97 -22.81
CA SER A 197 -17.22 11.52 -23.28
C SER A 197 -17.18 13.04 -23.16
N ALA A 198 -17.29 13.74 -24.29
CA ALA A 198 -17.31 15.20 -24.30
C ALA A 198 -18.55 15.76 -23.57
N ALA A 199 -19.71 15.13 -23.79
CA ALA A 199 -20.97 15.47 -23.13
C ALA A 199 -21.01 15.03 -21.66
N GLY A 200 -20.29 13.96 -21.32
CA GLY A 200 -20.33 13.32 -20.02
C GLY A 200 -21.48 12.33 -19.89
N ILE A 201 -21.29 11.31 -19.05
CA ILE A 201 -22.20 10.18 -18.86
C ILE A 201 -22.71 10.19 -17.42
N GLU A 202 -24.01 9.97 -17.21
CA GLU A 202 -24.56 9.84 -15.85
C GLU A 202 -24.00 8.57 -15.17
N TRP A 203 -23.38 8.75 -14.01
CA TRP A 203 -22.64 7.69 -13.30
C TRP A 203 -22.88 7.70 -11.78
N ASN A 204 -23.88 8.45 -11.30
CA ASN A 204 -24.17 8.61 -9.87
C ASN A 204 -22.93 9.07 -9.08
N SER A 205 -22.19 10.04 -9.63
CA SER A 205 -20.97 10.55 -9.00
C SER A 205 -21.26 11.22 -7.66
N PRO A 206 -20.35 11.13 -6.66
CA PRO A 206 -20.53 11.77 -5.36
C PRO A 206 -20.73 13.29 -5.40
N ASP A 207 -20.15 13.96 -6.41
CA ASP A 207 -20.28 15.40 -6.66
C ASP A 207 -21.46 15.76 -7.59
N GLY A 208 -22.26 14.77 -8.01
CA GLY A 208 -23.39 14.92 -8.91
C GLY A 208 -23.02 15.31 -10.34
N ARG A 209 -21.74 15.22 -10.73
CA ARG A 209 -21.28 15.56 -12.07
C ARG A 209 -21.23 14.33 -12.97
N PRO A 210 -21.56 14.46 -14.27
CA PRO A 210 -21.40 13.37 -15.22
C PRO A 210 -19.92 13.03 -15.41
N ALA A 211 -19.64 11.74 -15.65
CA ALA A 211 -18.29 11.25 -15.93
C ALA A 211 -17.90 11.55 -17.38
N GLN A 212 -16.85 12.35 -17.56
CA GLN A 212 -16.26 12.65 -18.86
C GLN A 212 -15.06 11.75 -19.17
N PHE A 213 -14.44 11.18 -18.14
CA PHE A 213 -13.24 10.36 -18.24
C PHE A 213 -13.52 9.02 -17.57
N VAL A 214 -13.54 7.95 -18.36
CA VAL A 214 -13.85 6.60 -17.86
C VAL A 214 -12.62 5.72 -18.05
N PHE A 215 -12.12 5.15 -16.97
CA PHE A 215 -10.95 4.27 -16.97
C PHE A 215 -11.40 2.86 -16.61
N LEU A 216 -11.55 1.99 -17.61
CA LEU A 216 -11.73 0.56 -17.34
C LEU A 216 -10.40 -0.02 -16.87
N VAL A 217 -10.35 -0.56 -15.66
CA VAL A 217 -9.13 -1.14 -15.08
C VAL A 217 -9.38 -2.60 -14.70
N LEU A 218 -8.69 -3.50 -15.39
CA LEU A 218 -8.73 -4.94 -15.12
C LEU A 218 -7.39 -5.36 -14.55
N THR A 219 -7.38 -6.08 -13.43
CA THR A 219 -6.15 -6.56 -12.79
C THR A 219 -6.17 -8.05 -12.54
N PRO A 220 -5.00 -8.71 -12.46
CA PRO A 220 -4.90 -10.08 -11.95
C PRO A 220 -5.52 -10.22 -10.55
N GLU A 221 -5.94 -11.44 -10.19
CA GLU A 221 -6.45 -11.74 -8.84
C GLU A 221 -5.36 -11.58 -7.77
N GLU A 222 -4.11 -11.89 -8.12
CA GLU A 222 -2.93 -11.61 -7.31
C GLU A 222 -2.50 -10.13 -7.44
N GLY A 223 -2.16 -9.50 -6.31
CA GLY A 223 -1.67 -8.11 -6.30
C GLY A 223 -2.75 -7.07 -6.05
N ALA A 224 -3.53 -7.23 -4.97
CA ALA A 224 -4.51 -6.24 -4.51
C ALA A 224 -3.93 -4.81 -4.41
N ASP A 225 -2.65 -4.69 -4.05
CA ASP A 225 -1.93 -3.42 -3.96
C ASP A 225 -1.81 -2.73 -5.33
N LEU A 226 -1.71 -3.48 -6.44
CA LEU A 226 -1.56 -2.92 -7.78
C LEU A 226 -2.80 -2.11 -8.19
N GLN A 227 -3.99 -2.67 -8.00
CA GLN A 227 -5.25 -2.01 -8.31
C GLN A 227 -5.40 -0.70 -7.52
N LEU A 228 -5.14 -0.74 -6.21
CA LEU A 228 -5.19 0.45 -5.35
C LEU A 228 -4.16 1.51 -5.76
N ASN A 229 -2.96 1.08 -6.14
CA ASN A 229 -1.92 1.98 -6.62
C ASN A 229 -2.33 2.66 -7.94
N ILE A 230 -2.88 1.93 -8.90
CA ILE A 230 -3.42 2.49 -10.15
C ILE A 230 -4.51 3.53 -9.84
N PHE A 231 -5.47 3.20 -8.97
CA PHE A 231 -6.54 4.14 -8.59
C PHE A 231 -6.01 5.39 -7.94
N ARG A 232 -5.07 5.27 -7.00
CA ARG A 232 -4.43 6.41 -6.35
C ARG A 232 -3.76 7.31 -7.39
N ALA A 233 -3.03 6.74 -8.33
CA ALA A 233 -2.36 7.50 -9.37
C ALA A 233 -3.36 8.22 -10.30
N LEU A 234 -4.43 7.55 -10.70
CA LEU A 234 -5.52 8.16 -11.47
C LEU A 234 -6.17 9.30 -10.69
N CYS A 235 -6.49 9.13 -9.40
CA CYS A 235 -7.08 10.18 -8.57
C CYS A 235 -6.16 11.41 -8.47
N ILE A 236 -4.88 11.22 -8.19
CA ILE A 236 -3.92 12.33 -8.07
C ILE A 236 -3.70 12.99 -9.44
N GLY A 237 -3.53 12.22 -10.51
CA GLY A 237 -3.34 12.73 -11.86
C GLY A 237 -4.55 13.54 -12.33
N MET A 238 -5.75 12.98 -12.15
CA MET A 238 -7.01 13.59 -12.57
C MET A 238 -7.49 14.72 -11.66
N SER A 239 -6.97 14.86 -10.44
CA SER A 239 -7.24 16.05 -9.60
C SER A 239 -6.74 17.35 -10.26
N GLN A 240 -5.72 17.26 -11.13
CA GLN A 240 -5.15 18.40 -11.83
C GLN A 240 -6.03 18.81 -13.00
N GLU A 241 -6.64 20.01 -12.91
CA GLU A 241 -7.50 20.55 -13.95
C GLU A 241 -6.77 20.72 -15.30
N SER A 242 -5.47 21.03 -15.28
CA SER A 242 -4.64 21.12 -16.48
C SER A 242 -4.56 19.79 -17.23
N VAL A 243 -4.46 18.66 -16.51
CA VAL A 243 -4.45 17.31 -17.09
C VAL A 243 -5.81 17.02 -17.72
N ARG A 244 -6.92 17.27 -17.00
CA ARG A 244 -8.27 17.06 -17.53
C ARG A 244 -8.53 17.89 -18.80
N ARG A 245 -8.12 19.17 -18.80
CA ARG A 245 -8.25 20.05 -19.98
C ARG A 245 -7.41 19.58 -21.17
N ALA A 246 -6.22 19.06 -20.93
CA ALA A 246 -5.39 18.48 -21.99
C ALA A 246 -6.04 17.20 -22.56
N LEU A 247 -6.51 16.31 -21.69
CA LEU A 247 -7.19 15.08 -22.08
C LEU A 247 -8.49 15.31 -22.83
N LEU A 248 -9.20 16.43 -22.63
CA LEU A 248 -10.39 16.79 -23.43
C LEU A 248 -10.07 17.24 -24.86
N ARG A 249 -8.83 17.67 -25.14
CA ARG A 249 -8.43 18.24 -26.44
C ARG A 249 -7.56 17.33 -27.28
N ALA A 250 -6.93 16.33 -26.67
CA ALA A 250 -6.06 15.39 -27.35
C ALA A 250 -6.84 14.50 -28.33
N SER A 251 -6.29 14.21 -29.51
CA SER A 251 -6.98 13.43 -30.56
C SER A 251 -6.15 12.33 -31.24
N PRO A 252 -4.86 12.13 -30.91
CA PRO A 252 -4.17 10.84 -31.14
C PRO A 252 -4.05 10.01 -29.85
N THR A 253 -4.21 8.68 -29.96
CA THR A 253 -4.01 7.70 -28.87
C THR A 253 -2.64 7.83 -28.21
N ASP A 254 -1.60 8.17 -28.97
CA ASP A 254 -0.23 8.35 -28.46
C ASP A 254 -0.10 9.58 -27.56
N GLU A 255 -0.77 10.68 -27.91
CA GLU A 255 -0.79 11.91 -27.11
C GLU A 255 -1.49 11.65 -25.77
N ILE A 256 -2.65 10.99 -25.83
CA ILE A 256 -3.43 10.60 -24.65
C ILE A 256 -2.61 9.66 -23.75
N THR A 257 -2.00 8.63 -24.34
CA THR A 257 -1.15 7.68 -23.60
C THR A 257 0.00 8.42 -22.90
N SER A 258 0.69 9.32 -23.60
CA SER A 258 1.77 10.13 -23.03
C SER A 258 1.28 11.04 -21.90
N LEU A 259 0.14 11.72 -22.07
CA LEU A 259 -0.45 12.57 -21.04
C LEU A 259 -0.82 11.77 -19.78
N LEU A 260 -1.46 10.61 -19.94
CA LEU A 260 -1.83 9.74 -18.83
C LEU A 260 -0.61 9.17 -18.11
N GLN A 261 0.39 8.69 -18.86
CA GLN A 261 1.64 8.19 -18.28
C GLN A 261 2.37 9.29 -17.50
N GLN A 262 2.47 10.51 -18.05
CA GLN A 262 3.08 11.64 -17.35
C GLN A 262 2.30 12.02 -16.07
N ALA A 263 0.97 12.03 -16.14
CA ALA A 263 0.12 12.34 -14.99
C ALA A 263 0.30 11.30 -13.86
N ILE A 264 0.35 10.01 -14.22
CA ILE A 264 0.52 8.91 -13.28
C ILE A 264 1.92 8.89 -12.66
N VAL A 265 2.99 9.06 -13.47
CA VAL A 265 4.36 9.10 -12.95
C VAL A 265 4.60 10.30 -12.02
N ARG A 266 4.00 11.46 -12.34
CA ARG A 266 4.04 12.63 -11.44
C ARG A 266 3.30 12.38 -10.13
N ALA A 267 2.23 11.60 -10.16
CA ALA A 267 1.50 11.21 -8.94
C ALA A 267 2.33 10.32 -8.01
N GLU A 268 3.21 9.47 -8.54
CA GLU A 268 4.10 8.62 -7.74
C GLU A 268 5.20 9.38 -6.99
N SER A 269 5.65 10.51 -7.55
CA SER A 269 6.74 11.31 -6.97
C SER A 269 6.29 12.27 -5.85
N ARG A 270 4.99 12.30 -5.53
CA ARG A 270 4.38 13.12 -4.47
C ARG A 270 3.94 12.27 -3.28
#